data_AF-A0A514WW66-F1
#
_entry.id   AF-A0A514WW66-F1
#
_cell.length_a   1.000
_cell.length_b   1.000
_cell.length_c   1.000
_cell.angle_alpha   90.00
_cell.angle_beta   90.00
_cell.angle_gamma   90.00
#
_symmetry.space_group_name_H-M   'P 1'
#
loop_
_entity.id
_entity.type
_entity.pdbx_description
1 polymer ?
#
loop_
_entity_poly.entity_id
_entity_poly.type
_entity_poly.pdbx_seq_one_letter_code
_entity_poly.pdbx_strand_id
1 'polypeptide(L)'
;MKKLIAALIVLGSTTPAFAKDSTWKLCTGDATVFDDPAKLAVNVYEHRNATGDGRDTEFTLIFGGWVLRGTLDTSDSDTGTVHLQDSKYTEGVYDGTIGVNYDKDTVTLKGVLDLGEKTNINATLKCKTLGN
;
A
#
# COMPACT_ATOMS: atom_id res chain seq x y z
N MET A 1 -3.68 -6.97 67.05
CA MET A 1 -3.51 -7.66 65.74
C MET A 1 -3.83 -6.67 64.63
N LYS A 2 -2.83 -6.06 64.00
CA LYS A 2 -2.99 -5.08 62.91
C LYS A 2 -2.86 -5.80 61.57
N LYS A 3 -3.94 -5.85 60.79
CA LYS A 3 -3.92 -6.33 59.40
C LYS A 3 -3.56 -5.16 58.50
N LEU A 4 -2.36 -5.16 57.91
CA LEU A 4 -2.00 -4.26 56.82
C LEU A 4 -2.23 -5.01 55.51
N ILE A 5 -3.18 -4.51 54.73
CA ILE A 5 -3.58 -5.03 53.44
C ILE A 5 -2.50 -4.60 52.43
N ALA A 6 -1.86 -5.59 51.80
CA ALA A 6 -0.95 -5.34 50.68
C ALA A 6 -1.76 -4.92 49.44
N ALA A 7 -1.56 -3.69 48.98
CA ALA A 7 -2.10 -3.23 47.71
C ALA A 7 -1.22 -3.79 46.58
N LEU A 8 -1.75 -4.78 45.86
CA LEU A 8 -1.16 -5.30 44.64
C LEU A 8 -1.37 -4.25 43.54
N ILE A 9 -0.36 -3.42 43.27
CA ILE A 9 -0.32 -2.56 42.08
C ILE A 9 -0.11 -3.49 40.90
N VAL A 10 -1.21 -3.88 40.25
CA VAL A 10 -1.14 -4.52 38.93
C VAL A 10 -0.68 -3.44 37.97
N LEU A 11 0.63 -3.44 37.69
CA LEU A 11 1.20 -2.78 36.52
C LEU A 11 0.57 -3.46 35.30
N GLY A 12 -0.56 -2.93 34.86
CA GLY A 12 -1.12 -3.26 33.56
C GLY A 12 -0.10 -2.83 32.53
N SER A 13 0.72 -3.77 32.06
CA SER A 13 1.49 -3.62 30.84
C SER A 13 0.47 -3.28 29.76
N THR A 14 0.40 -2.00 29.39
CA THR A 14 -0.30 -1.57 28.19
C THR A 14 0.41 -2.28 27.05
N THR A 15 -0.11 -3.43 26.65
CA THR A 15 0.23 -4.03 25.37
C THR A 15 0.11 -2.89 24.36
N PRO A 16 1.15 -2.57 23.57
CA PRO A 16 0.95 -1.63 22.49
C PRO A 16 -0.21 -2.19 21.67
N ALA A 17 -1.30 -1.43 21.64
CA ALA A 17 -2.40 -1.74 20.75
C ALA A 17 -1.79 -1.64 19.35
N PHE A 18 -1.38 -2.78 18.79
CA PHE A 18 -1.14 -2.87 17.36
C PHE A 18 -2.48 -2.48 16.74
N ALA A 19 -2.52 -1.26 16.21
CA ALA A 19 -3.73 -0.69 15.70
C ALA A 19 -4.30 -1.66 14.67
N LYS A 20 -5.59 -1.96 14.80
CA LYS A 20 -6.41 -2.67 13.79
C LYS A 20 -6.56 -1.82 12.50
N ASP A 21 -5.74 -0.78 12.35
CA ASP A 21 -5.89 0.32 11.40
C ASP A 21 -5.17 0.03 10.07
N SER A 22 -4.54 -1.14 9.95
CA SER A 22 -3.79 -1.53 8.77
C SER A 22 -4.50 -2.57 7.93
N THR A 23 -4.69 -2.26 6.66
CA THR A 23 -5.30 -3.18 5.69
C THR A 23 -4.27 -3.54 4.62
N TRP A 24 -4.07 -4.85 4.43
CA TRP A 24 -3.24 -5.38 3.36
C TRP A 24 -4.12 -5.89 2.24
N LYS A 25 -3.92 -5.40 1.01
CA LYS A 25 -4.59 -5.95 -0.18
C LYS A 25 -3.56 -6.37 -1.22
N LEU A 26 -3.86 -7.44 -1.92
CA LEU A 26 -3.17 -7.82 -3.15
C LEU A 26 -4.14 -7.64 -4.31
N CYS A 27 -3.79 -6.76 -5.23
CA CYS A 27 -4.58 -6.44 -6.40
C CYS A 27 -3.91 -6.98 -7.64
N THR A 28 -4.63 -7.75 -8.46
CA THR A 28 -4.07 -8.35 -9.68
C THR A 28 -4.97 -8.06 -10.87
N GLY A 29 -4.38 -7.97 -12.06
CA GLY A 29 -5.11 -7.75 -13.30
C GLY A 29 -4.22 -7.87 -14.52
N ASP A 30 -4.86 -7.79 -15.68
CA ASP A 30 -4.19 -7.75 -16.97
C ASP A 30 -3.93 -6.31 -17.38
N ALA A 31 -2.78 -6.08 -18.01
CA ALA A 31 -2.41 -4.85 -18.68
C ALA A 31 -1.66 -5.17 -19.97
N THR A 32 -1.49 -4.17 -20.83
CA THR A 32 -0.53 -4.23 -21.93
C THR A 32 0.71 -3.48 -21.49
N VAL A 33 1.87 -4.13 -21.56
CA VAL A 33 3.18 -3.57 -21.20
C VAL A 33 4.12 -3.86 -22.36
N PHE A 34 4.68 -2.82 -22.99
CA PHE A 34 5.51 -2.96 -24.20
C PHE A 34 4.81 -3.76 -25.32
N ASP A 35 3.53 -3.43 -25.56
CA ASP A 35 2.66 -4.09 -26.54
C ASP A 35 2.34 -5.57 -26.27
N ASP A 36 2.82 -6.14 -25.16
CA ASP A 36 2.55 -7.52 -24.75
C ASP A 36 1.53 -7.62 -23.60
N PRO A 37 0.65 -8.64 -23.59
CA PRO A 37 -0.18 -8.95 -22.44
C PRO A 37 0.64 -9.29 -21.20
N ALA A 38 0.36 -8.62 -20.09
CA ALA A 38 1.09 -8.69 -18.85
C ALA A 38 0.17 -8.84 -17.64
N LYS A 39 0.62 -9.61 -16.64
CA LYS A 39 0.01 -9.63 -15.31
C LYS A 39 0.68 -8.58 -14.42
N LEU A 40 -0.13 -7.68 -13.87
CA LEU A 40 0.30 -6.72 -12.85
C LEU A 40 -0.21 -7.18 -11.49
N ALA A 41 0.63 -6.99 -10.48
CA ALA A 41 0.22 -7.10 -9.09
C ALA A 41 0.57 -5.81 -8.35
N VAL A 42 -0.34 -5.33 -7.52
CA VAL A 42 -0.13 -4.19 -6.62
C VAL A 42 -0.46 -4.65 -5.22
N ASN A 43 0.52 -4.61 -4.32
CA ASN A 43 0.24 -4.67 -2.90
C ASN A 43 -0.08 -3.26 -2.40
N VAL A 44 -1.18 -3.16 -1.65
CA VAL A 44 -1.66 -1.93 -1.02
C VAL A 44 -1.59 -2.14 0.48
N TYR A 45 -0.93 -1.24 1.18
CA TYR A 45 -0.82 -1.25 2.63
C TYR A 45 -1.19 0.12 3.18
N GLU A 46 -2.35 0.19 3.82
CA GLU A 46 -2.85 1.42 4.41
C GLU A 46 -2.45 1.49 5.90
N HIS A 47 -2.02 2.66 6.38
CA HIS A 47 -1.68 2.89 7.77
C HIS A 47 -1.82 4.37 8.15
N ARG A 48 -1.71 4.69 9.45
CA ARG A 48 -1.62 6.10 9.89
C ARG A 48 -0.30 6.70 9.41
N ASN A 49 -0.33 7.97 9.03
CA ASN A 49 0.88 8.71 8.72
C ASN A 49 1.76 8.88 9.99
N ALA A 50 3.03 9.29 9.79
CA ALA A 50 4.00 9.39 10.89
C ALA A 50 3.62 10.42 11.97
N THR A 51 2.83 11.44 11.61
CA THR A 51 2.31 12.48 12.51
C THR A 51 1.05 12.06 13.27
N GLY A 52 0.38 11.00 12.82
CA GLY A 52 -0.80 10.40 13.44
C GLY A 52 -2.12 11.14 13.19
N ASP A 53 -2.10 12.23 12.41
CA ASP A 53 -3.25 13.08 12.06
C ASP A 53 -3.91 12.68 10.73
N GLY A 54 -3.31 11.77 9.98
CA GLY A 54 -3.78 11.34 8.67
C GLY A 54 -3.48 9.88 8.35
N ARG A 55 -3.60 9.53 7.08
CA ARG A 55 -3.41 8.16 6.56
C ARG A 55 -2.50 8.18 5.35
N ASP A 56 -1.60 7.22 5.31
CA ASP A 56 -0.77 6.94 4.16
C ASP A 56 -1.17 5.58 3.59
N THR A 57 -1.06 5.47 2.27
CA THR A 57 -1.17 4.21 1.55
C THR A 57 0.13 3.93 0.82
N GLU A 58 0.81 2.85 1.21
CA GLU A 58 1.98 2.33 0.51
C GLU A 58 1.53 1.43 -0.64
N PHE A 59 2.19 1.62 -1.78
CA PHE A 59 1.99 0.82 -2.99
C PHE A 59 3.28 0.09 -3.34
N THR A 60 3.16 -1.21 -3.60
CA THR A 60 4.22 -2.00 -4.23
C THR A 60 3.69 -2.57 -5.54
N LEU A 61 4.09 -1.97 -6.66
CA LEU A 61 3.81 -2.48 -8.00
C LEU A 61 4.85 -3.53 -8.38
N ILE A 62 4.36 -4.71 -8.76
CA ILE A 62 5.14 -5.89 -9.11
C ILE A 62 4.82 -6.27 -10.54
N PHE A 63 5.86 -6.31 -11.37
CA PHE A 63 5.77 -6.75 -12.76
C PHE A 63 7.07 -7.46 -13.16
N GLY A 64 6.96 -8.72 -13.59
CA GLY A 64 8.13 -9.54 -13.88
C GLY A 64 9.07 -9.63 -12.66
N GLY A 65 10.31 -9.16 -12.82
CA GLY A 65 11.31 -9.08 -11.74
C GLY A 65 11.37 -7.71 -11.02
N TRP A 66 10.56 -6.73 -11.44
CA TRP A 66 10.58 -5.36 -10.93
C TRP A 66 9.67 -5.20 -9.72
N VAL A 67 10.15 -4.47 -8.71
CA VAL A 67 9.42 -4.18 -7.48
C VAL A 67 9.51 -2.69 -7.16
N LEU A 68 8.51 -1.95 -7.62
CA LEU A 68 8.44 -0.50 -7.56
C LEU A 68 7.63 -0.08 -6.34
N ARG A 69 8.17 0.79 -5.49
CA ARG A 69 7.53 1.22 -4.25
C ARG A 69 7.38 2.72 -4.16
N GLY A 70 6.32 3.14 -3.48
CA GLY A 70 6.08 4.54 -3.13
C GLY A 70 4.83 4.67 -2.26
N THR A 71 4.55 5.88 -1.87
CA THR A 71 3.49 6.19 -0.89
C THR A 71 2.61 7.31 -1.42
N LEU A 72 1.33 7.25 -1.07
CA LEU A 72 0.36 8.30 -1.29
C LEU A 72 -0.20 8.75 0.06
N ASP A 73 -0.25 10.05 0.31
CA ASP A 73 -1.08 10.61 1.38
C ASP A 73 -2.55 10.45 0.98
N THR A 74 -3.27 9.61 1.73
CA THR A 74 -4.68 9.29 1.53
C THR A 74 -5.55 9.84 2.66
N SER A 75 -5.13 10.94 3.29
CA SER A 75 -5.89 11.57 4.37
C SER A 75 -7.22 12.15 3.89
N ASP A 76 -7.22 12.76 2.69
CA ASP A 76 -8.39 13.42 2.10
C ASP A 76 -8.95 12.72 0.85
N SER A 77 -8.18 11.82 0.23
CA SER A 77 -8.54 11.18 -1.05
C SER A 77 -7.85 9.84 -1.23
N ASP A 78 -8.59 8.82 -1.67
CA ASP A 78 -8.05 7.50 -2.01
C ASP A 78 -7.42 7.45 -3.42
N THR A 79 -7.23 8.61 -4.05
CA THR A 79 -6.65 8.76 -5.39
C THR A 79 -5.68 9.92 -5.43
N GLY A 80 -4.54 9.73 -6.10
CA GLY A 80 -3.57 10.78 -6.29
C GLY A 80 -2.41 10.37 -7.18
N THR A 81 -1.53 11.33 -7.45
CA THR A 81 -0.31 11.11 -8.22
C THR A 81 0.75 10.48 -7.32
N VAL A 82 1.44 9.47 -7.84
CA VAL A 82 2.52 8.77 -7.16
C VAL A 82 3.72 8.62 -8.08
N HIS A 83 4.88 8.54 -7.45
CA HIS A 83 6.12 8.08 -8.05
C HIS A 83 6.51 6.78 -7.35
N LEU A 84 6.55 5.67 -8.10
CA LEU A 84 7.04 4.39 -7.59
C LEU A 84 8.39 4.09 -8.22
N GLN A 85 9.36 3.69 -7.41
CA GLN A 85 10.71 3.39 -7.89
C GLN A 85 11.21 2.05 -7.35
N ASP A 86 12.00 1.33 -8.15
CA ASP A 86 12.67 0.13 -7.69
C ASP A 86 13.82 0.50 -6.75
N SER A 87 13.85 -0.09 -5.56
CA SER A 87 14.91 0.16 -4.59
C SER A 87 16.30 -0.33 -5.02
N LYS A 88 16.37 -1.29 -5.96
CA LYS A 88 17.61 -1.96 -6.39
C LYS A 88 18.22 -1.35 -7.63
N TYR A 89 17.39 -0.73 -8.46
CA TYR A 89 17.79 -0.22 -9.77
C TYR A 89 17.39 1.25 -9.84
N THR A 90 18.30 2.09 -10.34
CA THR A 90 18.00 3.50 -10.61
C THR A 90 17.04 3.66 -11.79
N GLU A 91 17.06 2.68 -12.69
CA GLU A 91 16.12 2.47 -13.79
C GLU A 91 14.94 1.62 -13.24
N GLY A 92 13.71 1.85 -13.68
CA GLY A 92 12.54 1.22 -13.07
C GLY A 92 11.72 2.21 -12.27
N VAL A 93 10.85 2.93 -12.99
CA VAL A 93 9.99 3.97 -12.43
C VAL A 93 8.57 3.79 -12.94
N TYR A 94 7.58 4.04 -12.08
CA TYR A 94 6.22 4.32 -12.49
C TYR A 94 5.83 5.73 -12.01
N ASP A 95 5.42 6.57 -12.96
CA ASP A 95 4.87 7.90 -12.70
C ASP A 95 3.41 7.93 -13.17
N GLY A 96 2.47 8.19 -12.26
CA GLY A 96 1.07 8.17 -12.64
C GLY A 96 0.10 8.45 -11.51
N THR A 97 -1.18 8.36 -11.83
CA THR A 97 -2.27 8.41 -10.87
C THR A 97 -2.65 7.00 -10.45
N ILE A 98 -2.65 6.75 -9.15
CA ILE A 98 -3.22 5.53 -8.55
C ILE A 98 -4.48 5.92 -7.79
N GLY A 99 -5.53 5.10 -7.93
CA GLY A 99 -6.76 5.21 -7.16
C GLY A 99 -7.13 3.89 -6.52
N VAL A 100 -7.48 3.90 -5.24
CA VAL A 100 -8.04 2.76 -4.51
C VAL A 100 -9.54 2.97 -4.39
N ASN A 101 -10.31 1.95 -4.75
CA ASN A 101 -11.75 1.92 -4.50
C ASN A 101 -12.04 0.79 -3.51
N TYR A 102 -12.22 1.16 -2.24
CA TYR A 102 -12.46 0.21 -1.17
C TYR A 102 -13.83 -0.48 -1.28
N ASP A 103 -14.85 0.18 -1.81
CA ASP A 103 -16.19 -0.40 -1.99
C ASP A 103 -16.22 -1.50 -3.07
N LYS A 104 -15.41 -1.34 -4.12
CA LYS A 104 -15.36 -2.25 -5.27
C LYS A 104 -14.19 -3.22 -5.24
N ASP A 105 -13.35 -3.12 -4.20
CA ASP A 105 -12.07 -3.82 -4.09
C ASP A 105 -11.26 -3.75 -5.39
N THR A 106 -10.99 -2.53 -5.86
CA THR A 106 -10.20 -2.31 -7.07
C THR A 106 -9.13 -1.24 -6.89
N VAL A 107 -8.03 -1.38 -7.64
CA VAL A 107 -7.03 -0.34 -7.82
C VAL A 107 -6.99 0.06 -9.29
N THR A 108 -7.01 1.35 -9.59
CA THR A 108 -6.77 1.89 -10.93
C THR A 108 -5.37 2.45 -11.04
N LEU A 109 -4.67 2.09 -12.11
CA LEU A 109 -3.35 2.62 -12.45
C LEU A 109 -3.47 3.37 -13.77
N LYS A 110 -3.07 4.64 -13.80
CA LYS A 110 -3.00 5.43 -15.04
C LYS A 110 -1.71 6.26 -15.07
N GLY A 111 -0.73 5.83 -15.86
CA GLY A 111 0.59 6.45 -15.85
C GLY A 111 1.55 5.88 -16.88
N VAL A 112 2.83 6.17 -16.69
CA VAL A 112 3.94 5.68 -17.51
C VAL A 112 4.80 4.78 -16.66
N LEU A 113 5.09 3.58 -17.15
CA LEU A 113 6.09 2.67 -16.61
C LEU A 113 7.35 2.78 -17.49
N ASP A 114 8.49 3.07 -16.87
CA ASP A 114 9.80 3.18 -17.50
C ASP A 114 10.74 2.13 -16.91
N LEU A 115 11.06 1.11 -17.70
CA LEU A 115 11.99 0.02 -17.35
C LEU A 115 13.23 0.03 -18.25
N GLY A 116 13.61 1.20 -18.77
CA GLY A 116 14.57 1.38 -19.88
C GLY A 116 13.87 1.60 -21.23
N GLU A 117 12.60 1.20 -21.32
CA GLU A 117 11.64 1.60 -22.33
C GLU A 117 10.38 2.10 -21.62
N LYS A 118 9.70 3.09 -22.23
CA LYS A 118 8.48 3.70 -21.66
C LYS A 118 7.24 3.06 -22.25
N THR A 119 6.28 2.71 -21.38
CA THR A 119 4.96 2.24 -21.81
C THR A 119 3.85 2.88 -20.98
N ASN A 120 2.71 3.15 -21.62
CA ASN A 120 1.55 3.69 -20.92
C ASN A 120 0.77 2.57 -20.24
N ILE A 121 0.54 2.72 -18.94
CA ILE A 121 -0.29 1.83 -18.16
C ILE A 121 -1.66 2.47 -17.96
N ASN A 122 -2.71 1.75 -18.32
CA ASN A 122 -4.09 2.06 -17.99
C ASN A 122 -4.80 0.76 -17.59
N ALA A 123 -4.82 0.47 -16.30
CA ALA A 123 -5.27 -0.81 -15.78
C ALA A 123 -6.23 -0.64 -14.59
N THR A 124 -7.17 -1.57 -14.46
CA THR A 124 -8.00 -1.72 -13.26
C THR A 124 -7.77 -3.12 -12.70
N LEU A 125 -7.19 -3.19 -11.51
CA LEU A 125 -6.81 -4.42 -10.83
C LEU A 125 -7.87 -4.79 -9.79
N LYS A 126 -8.15 -6.09 -9.65
CA LYS A 126 -9.08 -6.61 -8.63
C LYS A 126 -8.31 -6.99 -7.38
N CYS A 127 -8.78 -6.52 -6.24
CA CYS A 127 -8.12 -6.67 -4.95
C CYS A 127 -8.73 -7.79 -4.11
N LYS A 128 -7.87 -8.40 -3.30
CA LYS A 128 -8.26 -9.29 -2.21
C LYS A 128 -7.51 -8.88 -0.95
N THR A 129 -8.24 -8.73 0.15
CA THR A 129 -7.63 -8.49 1.47
C THR A 129 -6.82 -9.72 1.90
N LEU A 130 -5.61 -9.49 2.38
CA LEU A 130 -4.71 -10.51 2.92
C LEU A 130 -4.73 -10.41 4.46
N GLY A 131 -4.98 -11.54 5.12
CA GLY A 131 -4.97 -11.62 6.59
C GLY A 131 -6.29 -11.19 7.23
N ASN A 132 -7.20 -12.15 7.41
CA ASN A 132 -8.22 -12.14 8.45
C ASN A 132 -7.88 -13.25 9.45
#